data_AF-A0A933PJ88-F1
#
_entry.id   AF-A0A933PJ88-F1
#
_cell.length_a   1.000
_cell.length_b   1.000
_cell.length_c   1.000
_cell.angle_alpha   90.00
_cell.angle_beta   90.00
_cell.angle_gamma   90.00
#
_symmetry.space_group_name_H-M   'P 1'
#
loop_
_entity.id
_entity.type
_entity.pdbx_description
1 polymer ?
#
loop_
_entity_poly.entity_id
_entity_poly.type
_entity_poly.pdbx_seq_one_letter_code
_entity_poly.pdbx_strand_id
1 'polypeptide(L)'
;MRVLITRPAEDARPLAESLRALGHQPAIEPLLDIRIKPDAPLDLDGVQGLLFTSANGVRAFAARSAVRDRPVYAVGDASARAAAEAGFERVESAGGDVADLARLVIAQADPKAGALLHAAAGQLAGDLAGELAKAGFTVRRAVLYEAIPATQFGAETVAALAEGRLDAALFFSPRTAATFATLVNQAAMVATLRPLTAFALSPAVADKLAGLGFGAVRVAERPDQDSLLALLQEFAMNTPTPEAEAPKPAKKSGAGSIVLVWLLVLVAALAVGALALGPKVNDLFRQTHSDDQGAETRLELIERRLATIETTLATQAKRLDETAKLAGVGPGPTPPNTQLEDQVARLTARLESAERALAEVAAKRETNPALLLAIGQVREAARSGQPYASELAVARLAASTDAAILALLDGLALSAEKGLPTAAALKRTFEAAKPSILKEAAPADADWKQKTLDRLSKLVTVRRIGETAPPESAEGAVARAEAALARDDLAAAAGALAKLEGPAAEAAKPWLAEAARRLEGERRLSELASRAAAQAARAGTP
;
A
#
# COMPACT_ATOMS: atom_id res chain seq x y z
N MET A 1 -24.23 17.32 -9.30
CA MET A 1 -23.26 16.21 -9.33
C MET A 1 -23.75 15.02 -8.52
N ARG A 2 -23.46 13.80 -8.98
CA ARG A 2 -23.56 12.55 -8.24
C ARG A 2 -22.27 12.27 -7.48
N VAL A 3 -22.37 12.15 -6.16
CA VAL A 3 -21.22 12.14 -5.25
C VAL A 3 -21.20 10.85 -4.43
N LEU A 4 -20.17 10.04 -4.60
CA LEU A 4 -19.94 8.82 -3.83
C LEU A 4 -19.39 9.14 -2.44
N ILE A 5 -20.02 8.61 -1.40
CA ILE A 5 -19.62 8.74 0.01
C ILE A 5 -19.10 7.40 0.50
N THR A 6 -17.82 7.35 0.89
CA THR A 6 -17.12 6.09 1.23
C THR A 6 -17.08 5.78 2.73
N ARG A 7 -17.68 6.63 3.57
CA ARG A 7 -17.67 6.52 5.04
C ARG A 7 -18.62 5.42 5.54
N PRO A 8 -18.44 4.93 6.78
CA PRO A 8 -19.42 4.07 7.45
C PRO A 8 -20.84 4.64 7.37
N ALA A 9 -21.85 3.77 7.29
CA ALA A 9 -23.24 4.16 7.02
C ALA A 9 -23.77 5.25 7.97
N GLU A 10 -23.50 5.13 9.28
CA GLU A 10 -23.92 6.12 10.29
C GLU A 10 -23.31 7.51 10.07
N ASP A 11 -22.07 7.57 9.59
CA ASP A 11 -21.40 8.83 9.26
C ASP A 11 -21.80 9.37 7.88
N ALA A 12 -22.15 8.48 6.96
CA ALA A 12 -22.50 8.83 5.60
C ALA A 12 -23.88 9.48 5.49
N ARG A 13 -24.83 9.13 6.37
CA ARG A 13 -26.20 9.64 6.35
C ARG A 13 -26.30 11.16 6.56
N PRO A 14 -25.74 11.75 7.64
CA PRO A 14 -25.81 13.21 7.82
C PRO A 14 -25.08 13.96 6.70
N LEU A 15 -23.94 13.42 6.24
CA LEU A 15 -23.20 13.99 5.12
C LEU A 15 -24.01 13.95 3.81
N ALA A 16 -24.75 12.86 3.56
CA ALA A 16 -25.64 12.76 2.41
C ALA A 16 -26.75 13.82 2.46
N GLU A 17 -27.29 14.12 3.64
CA GLU A 17 -28.27 15.21 3.83
C GLU A 17 -27.66 16.58 3.53
N SER A 18 -26.46 16.86 4.08
CA SER A 18 -25.72 18.09 3.76
C SER A 18 -25.46 18.23 2.25
N LEU A 19 -25.05 17.15 1.59
CA LEU A 19 -24.82 17.14 0.14
C LEU A 19 -26.11 17.37 -0.67
N ARG A 20 -27.24 16.82 -0.23
CA ARG A 20 -28.55 17.08 -0.86
C ARG A 20 -28.97 18.55 -0.71
N ALA A 21 -28.77 19.13 0.47
CA ALA A 21 -29.04 20.54 0.72
C ALA A 21 -28.18 21.46 -0.17
N LEU A 22 -26.98 21.00 -0.53
CA LEU A 22 -26.05 21.64 -1.46
C LEU A 22 -26.34 21.34 -2.95
N GLY A 23 -27.44 20.64 -3.28
CA GLY A 23 -27.87 20.35 -4.65
C GLY A 23 -27.17 19.14 -5.31
N HIS A 24 -26.46 18.31 -4.53
CA HIS A 24 -25.83 17.09 -5.03
C HIS A 24 -26.71 15.85 -4.83
N GLN A 25 -26.44 14.79 -5.60
CA GLN A 25 -27.06 13.48 -5.48
C GLN A 25 -26.09 12.51 -4.80
N PRO A 26 -26.21 12.25 -3.49
CA PRO A 26 -25.29 11.35 -2.79
C PRO A 26 -25.56 9.88 -3.13
N ALA A 27 -24.50 9.10 -3.33
CA ALA A 27 -24.49 7.65 -3.38
C ALA A 27 -23.65 7.13 -2.19
N ILE A 28 -24.23 6.31 -1.34
CA ILE A 28 -23.55 5.83 -0.11
C ILE A 28 -22.98 4.44 -0.40
N GLU A 29 -21.66 4.29 -0.29
CA GLU A 29 -20.94 3.03 -0.42
C GLU A 29 -19.98 2.87 0.76
N PRO A 30 -20.45 2.32 1.90
CA PRO A 30 -19.63 2.19 3.09
C PRO A 30 -18.49 1.19 2.86
N LEU A 31 -17.24 1.66 2.90
CA LEU A 31 -16.08 0.78 2.71
C LEU A 31 -15.52 0.22 4.02
N LEU A 32 -16.08 0.66 5.14
CA LEU A 32 -15.78 0.17 6.48
C LEU A 32 -17.09 -0.13 7.20
N ASP A 33 -17.27 -1.38 7.60
CA ASP A 33 -18.34 -1.84 8.47
C ASP A 33 -17.89 -1.74 9.94
N ILE A 34 -18.61 -0.95 10.74
CA ILE A 34 -18.27 -0.71 12.15
C ILE A 34 -19.10 -1.66 13.01
N ARG A 35 -18.48 -2.73 13.50
CA ARG A 35 -19.13 -3.72 14.36
C ARG A 35 -18.81 -3.48 15.82
N ILE A 36 -19.84 -3.16 16.59
CA ILE A 36 -19.76 -3.06 18.05
C ILE A 36 -19.55 -4.46 18.62
N LYS A 37 -18.69 -4.59 19.63
CA LYS A 37 -18.45 -5.85 20.37
C LYS A 37 -19.29 -5.83 21.66
N PRO A 38 -20.49 -6.45 21.67
CA PRO A 38 -21.41 -6.34 22.80
C PRO A 38 -20.87 -6.96 24.09
N ASP A 39 -19.97 -7.95 23.97
CA ASP A 39 -19.44 -8.72 25.10
C ASP A 39 -18.03 -8.29 25.53
N ALA A 40 -17.45 -7.25 24.91
CA ALA A 40 -16.10 -6.81 25.27
C ALA A 40 -16.04 -6.33 26.74
N PRO A 41 -14.98 -6.60 27.52
CA PRO A 41 -14.90 -6.07 28.88
C PRO A 41 -15.00 -4.53 28.90
N LEU A 42 -15.89 -4.01 29.75
CA LEU A 42 -16.06 -2.57 29.98
C LEU A 42 -16.15 -2.33 31.48
N ASP A 43 -15.03 -1.94 32.06
CA ASP A 43 -14.90 -1.64 33.49
C ASP A 43 -14.78 -0.12 33.69
N LEU A 44 -15.71 0.44 34.44
CA LEU A 44 -15.80 1.87 34.74
C LEU A 44 -15.35 2.21 36.16
N ASP A 45 -14.97 1.22 36.97
CA ASP A 45 -14.65 1.42 38.37
C ASP A 45 -13.36 2.21 38.55
N GLY A 46 -13.46 3.36 39.22
CA GLY A 46 -12.33 4.28 39.38
C GLY A 46 -11.88 4.96 38.09
N VAL A 47 -12.74 5.03 37.05
CA VAL A 47 -12.43 5.74 35.81
C VAL A 47 -12.69 7.24 35.95
N GLN A 48 -11.67 8.09 35.92
CA GLN A 48 -11.83 9.54 36.07
C GLN A 48 -12.33 10.24 34.81
N GLY A 49 -12.09 9.67 33.63
CA GLY A 49 -12.41 10.30 32.35
C GLY A 49 -12.37 9.32 31.18
N LEU A 50 -13.06 9.70 30.10
CA LEU A 50 -13.21 8.90 28.89
C LEU A 50 -12.41 9.53 27.74
N LEU A 51 -11.66 8.70 27.01
CA LEU A 51 -10.88 9.11 25.85
C LEU A 51 -11.55 8.56 24.59
N PHE A 52 -11.82 9.42 23.61
CA PHE A 52 -12.36 9.03 22.30
C PHE A 52 -11.49 9.54 21.15
N THR A 53 -10.90 8.62 20.41
CA THR A 53 -10.12 8.93 19.20
C THR A 53 -10.94 8.85 17.91
N SER A 54 -12.23 8.53 18.01
CA SER A 54 -13.17 8.48 16.90
C SER A 54 -14.61 8.59 17.40
N ALA A 55 -15.49 9.20 16.61
CA ALA A 55 -16.93 9.17 16.82
C ALA A 55 -17.47 7.73 16.94
N ASN A 56 -16.87 6.75 16.28
CA ASN A 56 -17.25 5.34 16.42
C ASN A 56 -16.95 4.79 17.83
N GLY A 57 -15.88 5.27 18.48
CA GLY A 57 -15.59 4.93 19.87
C GLY A 57 -16.66 5.47 20.82
N VAL A 58 -17.13 6.69 20.57
CA VAL A 58 -18.24 7.30 21.32
C VAL A 58 -19.50 6.45 21.17
N ARG A 59 -19.91 6.15 19.93
CA ARG A 59 -21.13 5.37 19.66
C ARG A 59 -21.05 3.97 20.25
N ALA A 60 -19.89 3.31 20.13
CA ALA A 60 -19.67 1.98 20.71
C ALA A 60 -19.73 2.00 22.24
N PHE A 61 -19.23 3.05 22.89
CA PHE A 61 -19.38 3.24 24.33
C PHE A 61 -20.83 3.52 24.71
N ALA A 62 -21.48 4.46 24.01
CA ALA A 62 -22.85 4.88 24.28
C ALA A 62 -23.86 3.72 24.12
N ALA A 63 -23.61 2.80 23.20
CA ALA A 63 -24.41 1.58 23.01
C ALA A 63 -24.27 0.56 24.15
N ARG A 64 -23.19 0.64 24.95
CA ARG A 64 -22.85 -0.35 25.99
C ARG A 64 -22.93 0.18 27.41
N SER A 65 -22.97 1.50 27.57
CA SER A 65 -23.03 2.16 28.88
C SER A 65 -23.97 3.35 28.85
N ALA A 66 -24.75 3.51 29.91
CA ALA A 66 -25.60 4.68 30.14
C ALA A 66 -24.85 5.86 30.82
N VAL A 67 -23.59 5.66 31.22
CA VAL A 67 -22.80 6.67 31.94
C VAL A 67 -22.51 7.88 31.05
N ARG A 68 -22.89 9.08 31.49
CA ARG A 68 -22.67 10.38 30.78
C ARG A 68 -22.10 11.49 31.64
N ASP A 69 -21.90 11.22 32.93
CA ASP A 69 -21.42 12.18 33.93
C ASP A 69 -19.90 12.37 33.93
N ARG A 70 -19.14 11.50 33.24
CA ARG A 70 -17.67 11.55 33.18
C ARG A 70 -17.18 12.59 32.15
N PRO A 71 -16.05 13.26 32.42
CA PRO A 71 -15.44 14.15 31.44
C PRO A 71 -14.96 13.33 30.24
N VAL A 72 -15.15 13.90 29.07
CA VAL A 72 -14.78 13.34 27.78
C VAL A 72 -13.65 14.17 27.17
N TYR A 73 -12.58 13.49 26.77
CA TYR A 73 -11.50 14.06 25.99
C TYR A 73 -11.50 13.41 24.60
N ALA A 74 -11.76 14.22 23.58
CA ALA A 74 -11.88 13.80 22.20
C ALA A 74 -10.66 14.27 21.39
N VAL A 75 -10.18 13.42 20.49
CA VAL A 75 -9.01 13.76 19.63
C VAL A 75 -9.28 14.96 18.71
N GLY A 76 -10.54 15.10 18.26
CA GLY A 76 -10.93 16.18 17.37
C GLY A 76 -12.44 16.39 17.36
N ASP A 77 -12.87 17.47 16.71
CA ASP A 77 -14.21 18.02 16.87
C ASP A 77 -15.33 17.09 16.43
N ALA A 78 -15.08 16.21 15.46
CA ALA A 78 -16.07 15.20 15.06
C ALA A 78 -16.38 14.20 16.19
N SER A 79 -15.35 13.78 16.93
CA SER A 79 -15.52 12.90 18.08
C SER A 79 -16.16 13.64 19.26
N ALA A 80 -15.82 14.92 19.45
CA ALA A 80 -16.44 15.78 20.47
C ALA A 80 -17.93 16.00 20.20
N ARG A 81 -18.31 16.34 18.96
CA ARG A 81 -19.72 16.48 18.54
C ARG A 81 -20.50 15.19 18.76
N ALA A 82 -19.94 14.04 18.36
CA ALA A 82 -20.58 12.76 18.62
C ALA A 82 -20.78 12.48 20.12
N ALA A 83 -19.85 12.90 20.98
CA ALA A 83 -20.00 12.79 22.43
C ALA A 83 -21.11 13.71 22.97
N ALA A 84 -21.16 14.95 22.51
CA ALA A 84 -22.24 15.87 22.88
C ALA A 84 -23.61 15.33 22.44
N GLU A 85 -23.73 14.84 21.20
CA GLU A 85 -24.94 14.20 20.66
C GLU A 85 -25.33 12.93 21.45
N ALA A 86 -24.34 12.19 21.96
CA ALA A 86 -24.58 11.04 22.83
C ALA A 86 -25.01 11.41 24.26
N GLY A 87 -25.05 12.72 24.60
CA GLY A 87 -25.53 13.24 25.88
C GLY A 87 -24.44 13.50 26.91
N PHE A 88 -23.16 13.58 26.52
CA PHE A 88 -22.10 14.02 27.44
C PHE A 88 -22.09 15.55 27.57
N GLU A 89 -22.08 16.04 28.80
CA GLU A 89 -22.10 17.50 29.08
C GLU A 89 -20.69 18.11 29.14
N ARG A 90 -19.69 17.33 29.59
CA ARG A 90 -18.31 17.77 29.75
C ARG A 90 -17.44 17.17 28.65
N VAL A 91 -17.37 17.85 27.51
CA VAL A 91 -16.65 17.37 26.32
C VAL A 91 -15.60 18.39 25.89
N GLU A 92 -14.35 17.94 25.83
CA GLU A 92 -13.21 18.74 25.39
C GLU A 92 -12.61 18.14 24.12
N SER A 93 -12.38 18.97 23.10
CA SER A 93 -11.72 18.58 21.86
C SER A 93 -10.26 19.02 21.88
N ALA A 94 -9.35 18.11 21.56
CA ALA A 94 -7.95 18.44 21.36
C ALA A 94 -7.69 19.15 20.02
N GLY A 95 -8.66 19.13 19.10
CA GLY A 95 -8.60 19.82 17.81
C GLY A 95 -7.51 19.31 16.86
N GLY A 96 -7.00 18.09 17.04
CA GLY A 96 -5.82 17.62 16.33
C GLY A 96 -5.65 16.11 16.34
N ASP A 97 -4.46 15.65 16.71
CA ASP A 97 -4.09 14.24 16.69
C ASP A 97 -3.96 13.60 18.08
N VAL A 98 -3.44 12.37 18.12
CA VAL A 98 -3.28 11.60 19.36
C VAL A 98 -2.33 12.29 20.35
N ALA A 99 -1.30 12.97 19.86
CA ALA A 99 -0.37 13.71 20.72
C ALA A 99 -1.04 14.98 21.28
N ASP A 100 -1.89 15.64 20.50
CA ASP A 100 -2.72 16.75 20.99
C ASP A 100 -3.66 16.31 22.11
N LEU A 101 -4.31 15.16 21.94
CA LEU A 101 -5.15 14.56 22.97
C LEU A 101 -4.37 14.23 24.24
N ALA A 102 -3.16 13.67 24.11
CA ALA A 102 -2.31 13.41 25.26
C ALA A 102 -1.96 14.70 26.02
N ARG A 103 -1.59 15.78 25.30
CA ARG A 103 -1.31 17.08 25.92
C ARG A 103 -2.52 17.68 26.63
N LEU A 104 -3.71 17.61 26.02
CA LEU A 104 -4.95 18.07 26.63
C LEU A 104 -5.25 17.35 27.96
N VAL A 105 -5.14 16.03 27.96
CA VAL A 105 -5.35 15.20 29.14
C VAL A 105 -4.33 15.51 30.23
N ILE A 106 -3.04 15.61 29.89
CA ILE A 106 -1.98 15.94 30.85
C ILE A 106 -2.21 17.30 31.51
N ALA A 107 -2.78 18.26 30.77
CA ALA A 107 -3.06 19.60 31.29
C ALA A 107 -4.29 19.66 32.21
N GLN A 108 -5.28 18.80 32.02
CA GLN A 108 -6.61 18.93 32.65
C GLN A 108 -7.00 17.81 33.61
N ALA A 109 -6.41 16.62 33.48
CA ALA A 109 -6.71 15.47 34.33
C ALA A 109 -5.63 15.30 35.43
N ASP A 110 -5.98 14.63 36.53
CA ASP A 110 -5.03 14.35 37.61
C ASP A 110 -4.60 12.87 37.53
N PRO A 111 -3.31 12.55 37.34
CA PRO A 111 -2.81 11.18 37.32
C PRO A 111 -3.23 10.31 38.51
N LYS A 112 -3.54 10.92 39.67
CA LYS A 112 -3.92 10.23 40.91
C LYS A 112 -5.44 10.10 41.12
N ALA A 113 -6.26 10.77 40.31
CA ALA A 113 -7.72 10.78 40.48
C ALA A 113 -8.44 9.54 39.92
N GLY A 114 -7.72 8.61 39.29
CA GLY A 114 -8.27 7.36 38.76
C GLY A 114 -7.68 6.97 37.41
N ALA A 115 -8.26 5.95 36.78
CA ALA A 115 -7.86 5.53 35.44
C ALA A 115 -8.57 6.35 34.35
N LEU A 116 -7.94 6.52 33.19
CA LEU A 116 -8.59 7.01 31.99
C LEU A 116 -9.03 5.81 31.15
N LEU A 117 -10.28 5.81 30.68
CA LEU A 117 -10.77 4.74 29.81
C LEU A 117 -10.71 5.17 28.35
N HIS A 118 -9.94 4.47 27.52
CA HIS A 118 -9.94 4.65 26.08
C HIS A 118 -10.86 3.66 25.40
N ALA A 119 -11.95 4.16 24.80
CA ALA A 119 -12.83 3.38 23.95
C ALA A 119 -12.24 3.28 22.54
N ALA A 120 -11.48 2.20 22.31
CA ALA A 120 -10.66 2.01 21.13
C ALA A 120 -11.29 1.05 20.11
N ALA A 121 -10.83 1.15 18.88
CA ALA A 121 -10.98 0.08 17.89
C ALA A 121 -10.06 -1.11 18.22
N GLY A 122 -10.34 -2.27 17.60
CA GLY A 122 -9.44 -3.43 17.62
C GLY A 122 -8.00 -3.14 17.20
N GLN A 123 -7.83 -2.29 16.20
CA GLN A 123 -6.53 -1.79 15.73
C GLN A 123 -6.35 -0.31 16.07
N LEU A 124 -5.21 0.06 16.64
CA LEU A 124 -4.89 1.43 17.06
C LEU A 124 -4.14 2.21 15.97
N ALA A 125 -4.37 3.51 15.90
CA ALA A 125 -3.47 4.47 15.29
C ALA A 125 -2.73 5.19 16.42
N GLY A 126 -1.42 4.98 16.55
CA GLY A 126 -0.58 5.59 17.60
C GLY A 126 -0.63 4.90 18.97
N ASP A 127 0.19 5.39 19.89
CA ASP A 127 0.40 4.85 21.25
C ASP A 127 -0.05 5.84 22.34
N LEU A 128 -1.34 6.17 22.35
CA LEU A 128 -1.93 7.08 23.35
C LEU A 128 -1.70 6.59 24.79
N ALA A 129 -1.79 5.28 25.00
CA ALA A 129 -1.62 4.68 26.33
C ALA A 129 -0.18 4.83 26.82
N GLY A 130 0.82 4.58 25.96
CA GLY A 130 2.23 4.74 26.30
C GLY A 130 2.62 6.20 26.55
N GLU A 131 2.06 7.16 25.80
CA GLU A 131 2.30 8.58 26.04
C GLU A 131 1.76 9.05 27.40
N LEU A 132 0.51 8.68 27.72
CA LEU A 132 -0.10 9.03 29.00
C LEU A 132 0.54 8.30 30.19
N ALA A 133 0.99 7.06 29.99
CA ALA A 133 1.72 6.31 31.02
C ALA A 133 3.04 6.99 31.41
N LYS A 134 3.76 7.60 30.46
CA LYS A 134 4.99 8.39 30.76
C LYS A 134 4.71 9.60 31.64
N ALA A 135 3.50 10.16 31.57
CA ALA A 135 3.03 11.24 32.42
C ALA A 135 2.39 10.77 33.74
N GLY A 136 2.42 9.46 34.02
CA GLY A 136 1.93 8.88 35.28
C GLY A 136 0.45 8.48 35.28
N PHE A 137 -0.25 8.60 34.16
CA PHE A 137 -1.66 8.20 34.07
C PHE A 137 -1.80 6.68 33.88
N THR A 138 -2.83 6.12 34.50
CA THR A 138 -3.28 4.75 34.19
C THR A 138 -4.32 4.80 33.08
N VAL A 139 -4.04 4.19 31.93
CA VAL A 139 -5.00 4.11 30.82
C VAL A 139 -5.52 2.67 30.69
N ARG A 140 -6.84 2.51 30.85
CA ARG A 140 -7.55 1.25 30.55
C ARG A 140 -8.09 1.30 29.13
N ARG A 141 -7.70 0.35 28.30
CA ARG A 141 -8.19 0.24 26.93
C ARG A 141 -9.37 -0.71 26.87
N ALA A 142 -10.50 -0.24 26.37
CA ALA A 142 -11.67 -1.07 26.06
C ALA A 142 -11.82 -1.15 24.53
N VAL A 143 -11.68 -2.36 23.98
CA VAL A 143 -11.87 -2.62 22.54
C VAL A 143 -13.36 -2.83 22.27
N LEU A 144 -14.08 -1.72 22.07
CA LEU A 144 -15.55 -1.74 22.00
C LEU A 144 -16.09 -1.97 20.59
N TYR A 145 -15.26 -1.81 19.57
CA TYR A 145 -15.68 -2.02 18.19
C TYR A 145 -14.52 -2.47 17.30
N GLU A 146 -14.88 -2.95 16.13
CA GLU A 146 -13.96 -3.28 15.05
C GLU A 146 -14.44 -2.64 13.75
N ALA A 147 -13.51 -2.12 12.97
CA ALA A 147 -13.79 -1.63 11.63
C ALA A 147 -13.35 -2.71 10.65
N ILE A 148 -14.28 -3.26 9.88
CA ILE A 148 -14.05 -4.34 8.93
C ILE A 148 -14.08 -3.75 7.52
N PRO A 149 -13.00 -3.86 6.73
CA PRO A 149 -13.00 -3.40 5.34
C PRO A 149 -14.00 -4.18 4.48
N ALA A 150 -14.67 -3.46 3.57
CA ALA A 150 -15.47 -4.10 2.53
C ALA A 150 -14.57 -4.94 1.60
N THR A 151 -15.08 -6.07 1.12
CA THR A 151 -14.39 -7.00 0.21
C THR A 151 -14.88 -6.90 -1.24
N GLN A 152 -15.96 -6.15 -1.48
CA GLN A 152 -16.54 -5.88 -2.78
C GLN A 152 -17.36 -4.60 -2.72
N PHE A 153 -17.56 -3.95 -3.87
CA PHE A 153 -18.52 -2.86 -4.00
C PHE A 153 -19.96 -3.39 -4.08
N GLY A 154 -20.92 -2.58 -3.63
CA GLY A 154 -22.33 -2.80 -3.90
C GLY A 154 -22.65 -2.81 -5.41
N ALA A 155 -23.63 -3.62 -5.81
CA ALA A 155 -24.02 -3.76 -7.23
C ALA A 155 -24.42 -2.43 -7.88
N GLU A 156 -25.08 -1.54 -7.11
CA GLU A 156 -25.45 -0.20 -7.58
C GLU A 156 -24.23 0.68 -7.87
N THR A 157 -23.21 0.62 -7.01
CA THR A 157 -21.95 1.37 -7.19
C THR A 157 -21.16 0.83 -8.37
N VAL A 158 -21.09 -0.50 -8.53
CA VAL A 158 -20.45 -1.13 -9.70
C VAL A 158 -21.11 -0.66 -10.99
N ALA A 159 -22.44 -0.70 -11.07
CA ALA A 159 -23.19 -0.22 -12.22
C ALA A 159 -22.96 1.29 -12.45
N ALA A 160 -22.97 2.09 -11.37
CA ALA A 160 -22.76 3.53 -11.47
C ALA A 160 -21.37 3.92 -11.99
N LEU A 161 -20.33 3.20 -11.57
CA LEU A 161 -18.97 3.38 -12.06
C LEU A 161 -18.86 2.92 -13.52
N ALA A 162 -19.37 1.73 -13.85
CA ALA A 162 -19.30 1.18 -15.21
C ALA A 162 -20.01 2.06 -16.25
N GLU A 163 -21.14 2.66 -15.88
CA GLU A 163 -21.91 3.57 -16.72
C GLU A 163 -21.40 5.03 -16.67
N GLY A 164 -20.35 5.33 -15.90
CA GLY A 164 -19.80 6.68 -15.78
C GLY A 164 -20.77 7.68 -15.14
N ARG A 165 -21.67 7.22 -14.25
CA ARG A 165 -22.72 8.03 -13.60
C ARG A 165 -22.27 8.76 -12.34
N LEU A 166 -21.03 8.59 -11.90
CA LEU A 166 -20.48 9.24 -10.71
C LEU A 166 -19.54 10.37 -11.13
N ASP A 167 -19.77 11.58 -10.60
CA ASP A 167 -18.96 12.76 -10.92
C ASP A 167 -17.84 12.97 -9.89
N ALA A 168 -18.11 12.65 -8.63
CA ALA A 168 -17.16 12.82 -7.53
C ALA A 168 -17.20 11.67 -6.52
N ALA A 169 -16.08 11.43 -5.83
CA ALA A 169 -15.96 10.53 -4.69
C ALA A 169 -15.23 11.20 -3.53
N LEU A 170 -15.79 11.10 -2.32
CA LEU A 170 -15.23 11.71 -1.10
C LEU A 170 -14.49 10.67 -0.27
N PHE A 171 -13.26 11.01 0.16
CA PHE A 171 -12.40 10.16 0.97
C PHE A 171 -11.90 10.89 2.23
N PHE A 172 -12.22 10.31 3.39
CA PHE A 172 -11.99 10.94 4.70
C PHE A 172 -10.84 10.32 5.49
N SER A 173 -10.30 9.18 5.06
CA SER A 173 -9.17 8.56 5.75
C SER A 173 -8.30 7.72 4.81
N PRO A 174 -6.99 7.60 5.08
CA PRO A 174 -6.08 6.79 4.27
C PRO A 174 -6.52 5.32 4.20
N ARG A 175 -7.09 4.81 5.29
CA ARG A 175 -7.60 3.44 5.37
C ARG A 175 -8.74 3.20 4.39
N THR A 176 -9.72 4.10 4.35
CA THR A 176 -10.88 4.02 3.43
C THR A 176 -10.43 4.14 1.98
N ALA A 177 -9.51 5.07 1.69
CA ALA A 177 -8.93 5.24 0.37
C ALA A 177 -8.15 4.00 -0.11
N ALA A 178 -7.38 3.38 0.79
CA ALA A 178 -6.69 2.13 0.48
C ALA A 178 -7.68 0.98 0.20
N THR A 179 -8.76 0.85 0.98
CA THR A 179 -9.81 -0.15 0.71
C THR A 179 -10.44 0.09 -0.66
N PHE A 180 -10.80 1.33 -1.00
CA PHE A 180 -11.31 1.66 -2.34
C PHE A 180 -10.34 1.25 -3.45
N ALA A 181 -9.05 1.58 -3.30
CA ALA A 181 -8.01 1.22 -4.24
C ALA A 181 -7.93 -0.29 -4.47
N THR A 182 -7.96 -1.07 -3.39
CA THR A 182 -7.98 -2.55 -3.45
C THR A 182 -9.19 -3.05 -4.22
N LEU A 183 -10.39 -2.55 -3.91
CA LEU A 183 -11.63 -3.00 -4.55
C LEU A 183 -11.69 -2.66 -6.04
N VAL A 184 -11.25 -1.46 -6.44
CA VAL A 184 -11.19 -1.07 -7.86
C VAL A 184 -10.25 -1.97 -8.64
N ASN A 185 -9.07 -2.27 -8.07
CA ASN A 185 -8.09 -3.14 -8.72
C ASN A 185 -8.60 -4.58 -8.83
N GLN A 186 -9.21 -5.12 -7.77
CA GLN A 186 -9.79 -6.47 -7.77
C GLN A 186 -10.93 -6.60 -8.78
N ALA A 187 -11.75 -5.56 -8.94
CA ALA A 187 -12.83 -5.53 -9.91
C ALA A 187 -12.39 -5.14 -11.34
N ALA A 188 -11.09 -4.88 -11.57
CA ALA A 188 -10.55 -4.38 -12.83
C ALA A 188 -11.25 -3.10 -13.36
N MET A 189 -11.67 -2.22 -12.45
CA MET A 189 -12.49 -1.03 -12.75
C MET A 189 -11.67 0.25 -12.91
N VAL A 190 -10.34 0.18 -12.92
CA VAL A 190 -9.43 1.36 -12.97
C VAL A 190 -9.80 2.32 -14.10
N ALA A 191 -10.11 1.79 -15.29
CA ALA A 191 -10.47 2.61 -16.46
C ALA A 191 -11.76 3.43 -16.25
N THR A 192 -12.68 2.95 -15.41
CA THR A 192 -13.96 3.62 -15.10
C THR A 192 -13.81 4.83 -14.19
N LEU A 193 -12.62 5.04 -13.59
CA LEU A 193 -12.34 6.17 -12.70
C LEU A 193 -11.93 7.44 -13.44
N ARG A 194 -11.58 7.38 -14.73
CA ARG A 194 -11.18 8.55 -15.52
C ARG A 194 -12.17 9.73 -15.49
N PRO A 195 -13.51 9.53 -15.57
CA PRO A 195 -14.46 10.63 -15.45
C PRO A 195 -14.68 11.11 -14.00
N LEU A 196 -14.23 10.35 -13.01
CA LEU A 196 -14.49 10.59 -11.60
C LEU A 196 -13.42 11.51 -11.00
N THR A 197 -13.84 12.51 -10.21
CA THR A 197 -12.93 13.33 -9.41
C THR A 197 -12.91 12.84 -7.97
N ALA A 198 -11.72 12.52 -7.44
CA ALA A 198 -11.55 12.17 -6.03
C ALA A 198 -11.28 13.42 -5.20
N PHE A 199 -12.01 13.57 -4.10
CA PHE A 199 -11.80 14.61 -3.09
C PHE A 199 -11.28 13.96 -1.82
N ALA A 200 -10.05 14.28 -1.46
CA ALA A 200 -9.31 13.74 -0.34
C ALA A 200 -9.23 14.76 0.81
N LEU A 201 -9.52 14.31 2.02
CA LEU A 201 -9.44 15.15 3.22
C LEU A 201 -8.03 15.68 3.51
N SER A 202 -6.98 14.93 3.14
CA SER A 202 -5.59 15.33 3.38
C SER A 202 -4.63 14.70 2.36
N PRO A 203 -3.37 15.15 2.27
CA PRO A 203 -2.37 14.56 1.37
C PRO A 203 -2.18 13.05 1.60
N ALA A 204 -2.18 12.61 2.86
CA ALA A 204 -2.07 11.19 3.20
C ALA A 204 -3.23 10.33 2.67
N VAL A 205 -4.42 10.93 2.48
CA VAL A 205 -5.55 10.25 1.83
C VAL A 205 -5.34 10.19 0.32
N ALA A 206 -4.91 11.29 -0.29
CA ALA A 206 -4.65 11.38 -1.73
C ALA A 206 -3.54 10.42 -2.18
N ASP A 207 -2.48 10.25 -1.37
CA ASP A 207 -1.39 9.32 -1.64
C ASP A 207 -1.86 7.87 -1.81
N LYS A 208 -2.94 7.48 -1.12
CA LYS A 208 -3.55 6.14 -1.25
C LYS A 208 -4.37 5.97 -2.52
N LEU A 209 -4.75 7.07 -3.16
CA LEU A 209 -5.51 7.09 -4.41
C LEU A 209 -4.59 7.31 -5.63
N ALA A 210 -3.33 7.67 -5.40
CA ALA A 210 -2.35 7.92 -6.45
C ALA A 210 -2.19 6.68 -7.35
N GLY A 211 -2.25 6.89 -8.66
CA GLY A 211 -2.08 5.82 -9.67
C GLY A 211 -3.36 5.08 -10.07
N LEU A 212 -4.51 5.33 -9.43
CA LEU A 212 -5.80 4.69 -9.80
C LEU A 212 -6.45 5.28 -11.07
N GLY A 213 -5.85 6.30 -11.70
CA GLY A 213 -6.36 6.85 -12.96
C GLY A 213 -7.63 7.71 -12.85
N PHE A 214 -7.89 8.31 -11.68
CA PHE A 214 -8.91 9.35 -11.52
C PHE A 214 -8.67 10.51 -12.49
N GLY A 215 -9.75 11.16 -12.94
CA GLY A 215 -9.65 12.36 -13.78
C GLY A 215 -8.94 13.51 -13.07
N ALA A 216 -9.20 13.65 -11.77
CA ALA A 216 -8.44 14.50 -10.88
C ALA A 216 -8.50 13.97 -9.44
N VAL A 217 -7.45 14.24 -8.67
CA VAL A 217 -7.43 14.08 -7.21
C VAL A 217 -7.22 15.45 -6.59
N ARG A 218 -8.17 15.90 -5.78
CA ARG A 218 -8.18 17.22 -5.13
C ARG A 218 -8.06 17.04 -3.63
N VAL A 219 -7.30 17.90 -2.97
CA VAL A 219 -7.04 17.81 -1.53
C VAL A 219 -7.62 19.05 -0.85
N ALA A 220 -8.37 18.86 0.23
CA ALA A 220 -8.88 19.94 1.06
C ALA A 220 -7.73 20.78 1.66
N GLU A 221 -7.92 22.09 1.76
CA GLU A 221 -6.92 23.00 2.35
C GLU A 221 -6.63 22.66 3.82
N ARG A 222 -7.68 22.25 4.55
CA ARG A 222 -7.61 21.80 5.93
C ARG A 222 -8.24 20.40 6.06
N PRO A 223 -7.76 19.59 7.01
CA PRO A 223 -8.23 18.21 7.20
C PRO A 223 -9.59 18.14 7.92
N ASP A 224 -10.54 18.99 7.52
CA ASP A 224 -11.88 19.08 8.06
C ASP A 224 -12.95 18.91 6.97
N GLN A 225 -14.16 18.52 7.38
CA GLN A 225 -15.25 18.22 6.45
C GLN A 225 -15.73 19.47 5.69
N ASP A 226 -15.72 20.64 6.34
CA ASP A 226 -16.26 21.87 5.76
C ASP A 226 -15.35 22.34 4.62
N SER A 227 -14.03 22.28 4.80
CA SER A 227 -13.05 22.52 3.75
C SER A 227 -13.17 21.53 2.59
N LEU A 228 -13.46 20.26 2.85
CA LEU A 228 -13.68 19.26 1.79
C LEU A 228 -14.95 19.56 0.98
N LEU A 229 -16.04 19.96 1.65
CA LEU A 229 -17.31 20.33 1.00
C LEU A 229 -17.20 21.66 0.25
N ALA A 230 -16.46 22.63 0.77
CA ALA A 230 -16.17 23.88 0.08
C ALA A 230 -15.40 23.64 -1.22
N LEU A 231 -14.39 22.77 -1.20
CA LEU A 231 -13.64 22.36 -2.39
C LEU A 231 -14.52 21.65 -3.43
N LEU A 232 -15.45 20.80 -2.98
CA LEU A 232 -16.44 20.16 -3.85
C LEU A 232 -17.34 21.19 -4.55
N GLN A 233 -17.80 22.20 -3.80
CA GLN A 233 -18.65 23.27 -4.32
C GLN A 233 -17.91 24.16 -5.32
N GLU A 234 -16.68 24.57 -5.01
CA GLU A 234 -15.84 25.32 -5.93
C GLU A 234 -15.65 24.57 -7.25
N PHE A 235 -15.37 23.27 -7.17
CA PHE A 235 -15.25 22.42 -8.35
C PHE A 235 -16.57 22.33 -9.13
N ALA A 236 -17.70 22.19 -8.44
CA ALA A 236 -19.01 22.13 -9.07
C ALA A 236 -19.38 23.43 -9.79
N MET A 237 -18.98 24.60 -9.26
CA MET A 237 -19.22 25.91 -9.88
C MET A 237 -18.32 26.17 -11.10
N ASN A 238 -17.08 25.68 -11.06
CA ASN A 238 -16.09 25.88 -12.13
C ASN A 238 -16.14 24.83 -13.24
N THR A 239 -16.95 23.78 -13.06
CA THR A 239 -17.24 22.80 -14.11
C THR A 239 -18.45 23.30 -14.90
N PRO A 240 -18.34 23.59 -16.21
CA PRO A 240 -19.47 24.09 -16.97
C PRO A 240 -20.64 23.12 -16.82
N THR A 241 -21.77 23.63 -16.34
CA THR A 241 -23.02 22.88 -16.28
C THR A 241 -23.31 22.45 -17.72
N PRO A 242 -23.42 21.14 -18.03
CA PRO A 242 -24.06 20.78 -19.28
C PRO A 242 -25.47 21.35 -19.17
N GLU A 243 -25.76 22.34 -20.01
CA GLU A 243 -27.10 22.84 -20.25
C GLU A 243 -28.07 21.67 -20.23
N ALA A 244 -29.18 21.82 -19.52
CA ALA A 244 -30.23 20.80 -19.43
C ALA A 244 -30.64 20.38 -20.85
N GLU A 245 -30.03 19.31 -21.36
CA GLU A 245 -30.40 18.72 -22.62
C GLU A 245 -31.75 18.04 -22.33
N ALA A 246 -32.82 18.70 -22.79
CA ALA A 246 -34.15 18.13 -22.85
C ALA A 246 -34.06 16.69 -23.39
N PRO A 247 -34.88 15.75 -22.89
CA PRO A 247 -34.79 14.35 -23.29
C PRO A 247 -34.81 14.24 -24.81
N LYS A 248 -33.65 13.86 -25.40
CA LYS A 248 -33.54 13.62 -26.84
C LYS A 248 -34.63 12.62 -27.22
N PRO A 249 -35.47 12.91 -28.24
CA PRO A 249 -36.55 12.02 -28.61
C PRO A 249 -35.95 10.67 -28.99
N ALA A 250 -36.53 9.60 -28.47
CA ALA A 250 -36.21 8.24 -28.85
C ALA A 250 -36.22 8.14 -30.38
N LYS A 251 -35.03 7.97 -30.98
CA LYS A 251 -34.91 7.61 -32.39
C LYS A 251 -35.42 6.18 -32.54
N LYS A 252 -36.70 6.05 -32.85
CA LYS A 252 -37.21 4.92 -33.60
C LYS A 252 -36.64 5.03 -35.01
N SER A 253 -35.63 4.22 -35.31
CA SER A 253 -35.35 3.78 -36.68
C SER A 253 -34.80 2.36 -36.59
N GLY A 254 -35.67 1.40 -36.92
CA GLY A 254 -35.26 0.03 -37.14
C GLY A 254 -34.41 -0.06 -38.40
N ALA A 255 -33.30 -0.79 -38.29
CA ALA A 255 -32.71 -1.60 -39.35
C ALA A 255 -31.63 -2.52 -38.71
N GLY A 256 -31.86 -3.85 -38.79
CA GLY A 256 -30.88 -4.92 -38.58
C GLY A 256 -30.42 -5.13 -37.13
N SER A 257 -31.08 -5.93 -36.29
CA SER A 257 -31.07 -7.41 -36.34
C SER A 257 -29.80 -7.99 -36.93
N ILE A 258 -28.80 -8.32 -36.08
CA ILE A 258 -27.85 -9.46 -36.26
C ILE A 258 -27.01 -9.70 -34.98
N VAL A 259 -26.82 -8.70 -34.10
CA VAL A 259 -25.92 -8.89 -32.93
C VAL A 259 -26.57 -9.67 -31.77
N LEU A 260 -27.90 -9.68 -31.65
CA LEU A 260 -28.60 -10.38 -30.55
C LEU A 260 -28.85 -11.88 -30.82
N VAL A 261 -28.81 -12.31 -32.10
CA VAL A 261 -28.96 -13.73 -32.47
C VAL A 261 -27.67 -14.51 -32.19
N TRP A 262 -26.50 -13.89 -32.35
CA TRP A 262 -25.22 -14.54 -32.03
C TRP A 262 -24.98 -14.72 -30.53
N LEU A 263 -25.52 -13.83 -29.69
CA LEU A 263 -25.39 -13.95 -28.23
C LEU A 263 -26.29 -15.08 -27.67
N LEU A 264 -27.46 -15.33 -28.27
CA LEU A 264 -28.34 -16.44 -27.89
C LEU A 264 -27.86 -17.80 -28.44
N VAL A 265 -27.21 -17.83 -29.61
CA VAL A 265 -26.58 -19.05 -30.15
C VAL A 265 -25.33 -19.45 -29.34
N LEU A 266 -24.59 -18.49 -28.77
CA LEU A 266 -23.44 -18.79 -27.90
C LEU A 266 -23.86 -19.35 -26.52
N VAL A 267 -25.00 -18.89 -26.00
CA VAL A 267 -25.57 -19.39 -24.73
C VAL A 267 -26.28 -20.74 -24.92
N ALA A 268 -26.86 -21.01 -26.10
CA ALA A 268 -27.42 -22.32 -26.43
C ALA A 268 -26.33 -23.38 -26.76
N ALA A 269 -25.19 -22.97 -27.32
CA ALA A 269 -24.06 -23.89 -27.59
C ALA A 269 -23.32 -24.33 -26.32
N LEU A 270 -23.40 -23.55 -25.23
CA LEU A 270 -22.88 -23.94 -23.90
C LEU A 270 -23.85 -24.83 -23.10
N ALA A 271 -25.09 -25.01 -23.56
CA ALA A 271 -26.08 -25.86 -22.89
C ALA A 271 -26.20 -27.28 -23.47
N VAL A 272 -25.56 -27.59 -24.60
CA VAL A 272 -25.63 -28.93 -25.25
C VAL A 272 -24.36 -29.78 -25.04
N GLY A 273 -23.26 -29.19 -24.55
CA GLY A 273 -22.03 -29.92 -24.19
C GLY A 273 -22.02 -30.58 -22.81
N ALA A 274 -23.09 -30.41 -22.02
CA ALA A 274 -23.17 -30.83 -20.62
C ALA A 274 -23.93 -32.16 -20.39
N LEU A 275 -23.97 -33.06 -21.39
CA LEU A 275 -24.63 -34.36 -21.23
C LEU A 275 -23.82 -35.51 -21.85
N ALA A 276 -22.59 -35.75 -21.37
CA ALA A 276 -21.89 -37.01 -21.65
C ALA A 276 -20.74 -37.41 -20.70
N LEU A 277 -20.39 -36.68 -19.62
CA LEU A 277 -19.25 -37.06 -18.76
C LEU A 277 -19.46 -36.80 -17.25
N GLY A 278 -20.68 -37.03 -16.76
CA GLY A 278 -21.04 -36.87 -15.35
C GLY A 278 -20.30 -37.76 -14.32
N PRO A 279 -19.88 -39.01 -14.61
CA PRO A 279 -19.36 -39.86 -13.52
C PRO A 279 -17.84 -39.88 -13.30
N LYS A 280 -16.99 -39.30 -14.16
CA LYS A 280 -15.52 -39.47 -14.06
C LYS A 280 -14.74 -38.25 -13.58
N VAL A 281 -15.39 -37.09 -13.45
CA VAL A 281 -14.72 -35.85 -13.02
C VAL A 281 -14.69 -35.71 -11.49
N ASN A 282 -15.59 -36.40 -10.78
CA ASN A 282 -15.69 -36.31 -9.33
C ASN A 282 -14.59 -37.08 -8.57
N ASP A 283 -13.97 -38.08 -9.21
CA ASP A 283 -12.88 -38.85 -8.60
C ASP A 283 -11.49 -38.22 -8.80
N LEU A 284 -11.31 -37.39 -9.84
CA LEU A 284 -10.01 -36.74 -10.09
C LEU A 284 -9.77 -35.52 -9.20
N PHE A 285 -10.82 -34.92 -8.63
CA PHE A 285 -10.72 -33.66 -7.89
C PHE A 285 -10.34 -33.83 -6.41
N ARG A 286 -10.23 -35.07 -5.90
CA ARG A 286 -9.81 -35.34 -4.51
C ARG A 286 -8.34 -35.66 -4.33
N GLN A 287 -7.57 -35.86 -5.40
CA GLN A 287 -6.23 -36.45 -5.30
C GLN A 287 -5.05 -35.51 -5.57
N THR A 288 -5.25 -34.20 -5.71
CA THR A 288 -4.15 -33.27 -6.00
C THR A 288 -4.08 -32.13 -4.99
N HIS A 289 -3.47 -32.43 -3.84
CA HIS A 289 -2.86 -31.47 -2.93
C HIS A 289 -1.50 -32.03 -2.51
N SER A 290 -0.44 -31.60 -3.21
CA SER A 290 0.93 -31.37 -2.71
C SER A 290 1.93 -31.33 -3.87
N ASP A 291 2.83 -30.35 -3.80
CA ASP A 291 4.20 -30.33 -4.32
C ASP A 291 4.51 -30.17 -5.83
N ASP A 292 5.64 -29.49 -6.02
CA ASP A 292 6.33 -28.96 -7.21
C ASP A 292 6.55 -29.96 -8.38
N GLN A 293 6.13 -31.22 -8.24
CA GLN A 293 6.29 -32.25 -9.27
C GLN A 293 5.24 -32.19 -10.39
N GLY A 294 4.12 -31.47 -10.18
CA GLY A 294 3.04 -31.41 -11.15
C GLY A 294 3.36 -30.70 -12.48
N ALA A 295 4.41 -29.86 -12.52
CA ALA A 295 4.81 -29.15 -13.73
C ALA A 295 5.63 -30.03 -14.69
N GLU A 296 6.59 -30.80 -14.17
CA GLU A 296 7.39 -31.73 -14.96
C GLU A 296 6.54 -32.88 -15.50
N THR A 297 5.64 -33.45 -14.69
CA THR A 297 4.73 -34.51 -15.16
C THR A 297 3.76 -34.01 -16.25
N ARG A 298 3.43 -32.72 -16.27
CA ARG A 298 2.59 -32.11 -17.32
C ARG A 298 3.38 -31.87 -18.61
N LEU A 299 4.67 -31.53 -18.54
CA LEU A 299 5.51 -31.37 -19.72
C LEU A 299 5.74 -32.72 -20.40
N GLU A 300 6.11 -33.75 -19.63
CA GLU A 300 6.27 -35.13 -20.14
C GLU A 300 4.98 -35.67 -20.77
N LEU A 301 3.82 -35.33 -20.18
CA LEU A 301 2.52 -35.73 -20.71
C LEU A 301 2.19 -35.02 -22.03
N ILE A 302 2.60 -33.75 -22.19
CA ILE A 302 2.43 -33.00 -23.44
C ILE A 302 3.36 -33.55 -24.51
N GLU A 303 4.62 -33.83 -24.19
CA GLU A 303 5.60 -34.42 -25.12
C GLU A 303 5.16 -35.81 -25.59
N ARG A 304 4.67 -36.67 -24.68
CA ARG A 304 4.12 -37.98 -25.06
C ARG A 304 2.89 -37.85 -25.97
N ARG A 305 2.05 -36.82 -25.75
CA ARG A 305 0.88 -36.56 -26.61
C ARG A 305 1.28 -36.06 -28.00
N LEU A 306 2.31 -35.23 -28.10
CA LEU A 306 2.88 -34.79 -29.38
C LEU A 306 3.46 -35.96 -30.18
N ALA A 307 4.26 -36.82 -29.55
CA ALA A 307 4.80 -38.03 -30.20
C ALA A 307 3.70 -39.00 -30.67
N THR A 308 2.61 -39.11 -29.91
CA THR A 308 1.44 -39.92 -30.30
C THR A 308 0.72 -39.34 -31.52
N ILE A 309 0.65 -38.00 -31.62
CA ILE A 309 0.02 -37.32 -32.76
C ILE A 309 0.88 -37.50 -34.02
N GLU A 310 2.20 -37.34 -33.92
CA GLU A 310 3.13 -37.54 -35.05
C GLU A 310 3.07 -38.96 -35.60
N THR A 311 3.06 -39.97 -34.72
CA THR A 311 2.95 -41.38 -35.12
C THR A 311 1.59 -41.70 -35.74
N THR A 312 0.51 -41.08 -35.26
CA THR A 312 -0.83 -41.24 -35.84
C THR A 312 -0.91 -40.63 -37.25
N LEU A 313 -0.33 -39.44 -37.45
CA LEU A 313 -0.25 -38.77 -38.76
C LEU A 313 0.60 -39.57 -39.75
N ALA A 314 1.76 -40.10 -39.32
CA ALA A 314 2.59 -40.96 -40.15
C ALA A 314 1.86 -42.24 -40.58
N THR A 315 1.06 -42.83 -39.69
CA THR A 315 0.29 -44.04 -39.98
C THR A 315 -0.87 -43.76 -40.95
N GLN A 316 -1.52 -42.60 -40.84
CA GLN A 316 -2.57 -42.18 -41.78
C GLN A 316 -2.01 -41.87 -43.17
N ALA A 317 -0.85 -41.20 -43.25
CA ALA A 317 -0.16 -40.94 -44.52
C ALA A 317 0.19 -42.25 -45.25
N LYS A 318 0.64 -43.27 -44.51
CA LYS A 318 0.98 -44.58 -45.07
C LYS A 318 -0.25 -45.36 -45.56
N ARG A 319 -1.38 -45.26 -44.85
CA ARG A 319 -2.66 -45.84 -45.29
C ARG A 319 -3.19 -45.16 -46.56
N LEU A 320 -3.01 -43.85 -46.70
CA LEU A 320 -3.40 -43.12 -47.90
C LEU A 320 -2.56 -43.56 -49.11
N ASP A 321 -1.26 -43.74 -48.93
CA ASP A 321 -0.36 -44.27 -49.98
C ASP A 321 -0.70 -45.72 -50.38
N GLU A 322 -1.07 -46.57 -49.42
CA GLU A 322 -1.54 -47.94 -49.69
C GLU A 322 -2.90 -47.95 -50.42
N THR A 323 -3.85 -47.08 -50.04
CA THR A 323 -5.13 -46.95 -50.74
C THR A 323 -4.97 -46.39 -52.16
N ALA A 324 -3.99 -45.52 -52.38
CA ALA A 324 -3.65 -45.00 -53.72
C ALA A 324 -3.04 -46.10 -54.62
N LYS A 325 -2.20 -46.98 -54.05
CA LYS A 325 -1.63 -48.13 -54.76
C LYS A 325 -2.65 -49.21 -55.09
N LEU A 326 -3.63 -49.46 -54.21
CA LEU A 326 -4.70 -50.44 -54.42
C LEU A 326 -5.75 -49.97 -55.45
N ALA A 327 -5.88 -48.67 -55.69
CA ALA A 327 -6.87 -48.09 -56.60
C ALA A 327 -6.40 -48.01 -58.07
N GLY A 328 -5.16 -48.40 -58.40
CA GLY A 328 -4.69 -48.47 -59.80
C GLY A 328 -4.66 -47.13 -60.55
N VAL A 329 -4.56 -46.00 -59.85
CA VAL A 329 -4.57 -44.67 -60.46
C VAL A 329 -3.15 -44.25 -60.82
N GLY A 330 -2.85 -44.15 -62.12
CA GLY A 330 -1.60 -43.56 -62.64
C GLY A 330 -1.47 -42.07 -62.32
N PRO A 331 -0.32 -41.43 -62.59
CA PRO A 331 -0.01 -40.08 -62.12
C PRO A 331 -0.79 -39.03 -62.91
N GLY A 332 -2.05 -38.82 -62.54
CA GLY A 332 -2.87 -37.66 -62.92
C GLY A 332 -3.02 -36.72 -61.72
N PRO A 333 -3.36 -35.43 -61.94
CA PRO A 333 -3.37 -34.43 -60.89
C PRO A 333 -4.37 -34.83 -59.82
N THR A 334 -3.87 -35.13 -58.62
CA THR A 334 -4.69 -35.36 -57.43
C THR A 334 -5.60 -34.14 -57.25
N PRO A 335 -6.93 -34.32 -57.12
CA PRO A 335 -7.79 -33.20 -56.76
C PRO A 335 -7.29 -32.64 -55.41
N PRO A 336 -7.22 -31.31 -55.24
CA PRO A 336 -6.72 -30.72 -54.01
C PRO A 336 -7.55 -31.29 -52.86
N ASN A 337 -6.87 -31.96 -51.94
CA ASN A 337 -7.49 -32.57 -50.78
C ASN A 337 -7.80 -31.43 -49.80
N THR A 338 -8.74 -30.57 -50.19
CA THR A 338 -9.14 -29.32 -49.55
C THR A 338 -9.43 -29.53 -48.07
N GLN A 339 -9.96 -30.70 -47.70
CA GLN A 339 -10.19 -31.05 -46.31
C GLN A 339 -8.90 -31.26 -45.51
N LEU A 340 -7.87 -31.87 -46.11
CA LEU A 340 -6.56 -32.07 -45.49
C LEU A 340 -5.77 -30.75 -45.45
N GLU A 341 -5.82 -29.97 -46.54
CA GLU A 341 -5.21 -28.65 -46.64
C GLU A 341 -5.83 -27.68 -45.61
N ASP A 342 -7.15 -27.69 -45.46
CA ASP A 342 -7.85 -26.92 -44.42
C ASP A 342 -7.51 -27.41 -43.01
N GLN A 343 -7.30 -28.72 -42.81
CA GLN A 343 -6.88 -29.26 -41.52
C GLN A 343 -5.47 -28.83 -41.16
N VAL A 344 -4.53 -28.90 -42.11
CA VAL A 344 -3.16 -28.43 -41.93
C VAL A 344 -3.15 -26.91 -41.68
N ALA A 345 -3.88 -26.12 -42.46
CA ALA A 345 -4.00 -24.68 -42.25
C ALA A 345 -4.58 -24.32 -40.87
N ARG A 346 -5.59 -25.07 -40.40
CA ARG A 346 -6.15 -24.91 -39.05
C ARG A 346 -5.17 -25.30 -37.96
N LEU A 347 -4.34 -26.32 -38.16
CA LEU A 347 -3.32 -26.74 -37.20
C LEU A 347 -2.16 -25.75 -37.13
N THR A 348 -1.71 -25.23 -38.28
CA THR A 348 -0.70 -24.17 -38.35
C THR A 348 -1.19 -22.90 -37.65
N ALA A 349 -2.43 -22.46 -37.93
CA ALA A 349 -3.03 -21.31 -37.26
C ALA A 349 -3.17 -21.53 -35.73
N ARG A 350 -3.48 -22.76 -35.30
CA ARG A 350 -3.52 -23.11 -33.87
C ARG A 350 -2.14 -23.11 -33.23
N LEU A 351 -1.12 -23.60 -33.93
CA LEU A 351 0.26 -23.59 -33.44
C LEU A 351 0.76 -22.15 -33.29
N GLU A 352 0.56 -21.30 -34.30
CA GLU A 352 0.89 -19.87 -34.22
C GLU A 352 0.13 -19.17 -33.08
N SER A 353 -1.15 -19.51 -32.86
CA SER A 353 -1.92 -18.96 -31.74
C SER A 353 -1.40 -19.44 -30.38
N ALA A 354 -0.92 -20.69 -30.31
CA ALA A 354 -0.36 -21.27 -29.09
C ALA A 354 1.02 -20.68 -28.80
N GLU A 355 1.86 -20.50 -29.82
CA GLU A 355 3.16 -19.80 -29.71
C GLU A 355 2.98 -18.35 -29.30
N ARG A 356 1.99 -17.63 -29.85
CA ARG A 356 1.64 -16.27 -29.40
C ARG A 356 1.13 -16.25 -27.97
N ALA A 357 0.29 -17.19 -27.57
CA ALA A 357 -0.18 -17.30 -26.18
C ALA A 357 0.98 -17.64 -25.23
N LEU A 358 1.93 -18.48 -25.65
CA LEU A 358 3.12 -18.83 -24.88
C LEU A 358 4.09 -17.64 -24.75
N ALA A 359 4.29 -16.90 -25.84
CA ALA A 359 5.07 -15.66 -25.86
C ALA A 359 4.40 -14.56 -25.01
N GLU A 360 3.07 -14.48 -25.02
CA GLU A 360 2.30 -13.57 -24.17
C GLU A 360 2.38 -13.98 -22.70
N VAL A 361 2.39 -15.29 -22.39
CA VAL A 361 2.62 -15.81 -21.03
C VAL A 361 4.07 -15.58 -20.58
N ALA A 362 5.05 -15.68 -21.48
CA ALA A 362 6.46 -15.36 -21.20
C ALA A 362 6.67 -13.85 -20.99
N ALA A 363 6.04 -12.99 -21.79
CA ALA A 363 5.99 -11.54 -21.58
C ALA A 363 5.23 -11.16 -20.29
N LYS A 364 4.21 -11.94 -19.91
CA LYS A 364 3.54 -11.83 -18.61
C LYS A 364 4.39 -12.33 -17.43
N ARG A 365 5.46 -13.09 -17.67
CA ARG A 365 6.47 -13.43 -16.65
C ARG A 365 7.51 -12.31 -16.47
N GLU A 366 7.77 -11.50 -17.49
CA GLU A 366 8.58 -10.26 -17.36
C GLU A 366 7.87 -9.18 -16.53
N THR A 367 6.54 -9.27 -16.38
CA THR A 367 5.76 -8.41 -15.48
C THR A 367 5.61 -9.07 -14.13
N ASN A 368 6.59 -8.85 -13.24
CA ASN A 368 6.55 -9.49 -11.94
C ASN A 368 6.08 -8.53 -10.83
N PRO A 369 4.77 -8.39 -10.56
CA PRO A 369 4.28 -7.68 -9.36
C PRO A 369 4.84 -8.29 -8.08
N ALA A 370 5.26 -9.57 -8.11
CA ALA A 370 6.00 -10.18 -7.00
C ALA A 370 7.40 -9.58 -6.83
N LEU A 371 8.06 -9.11 -7.89
CA LEU A 371 9.34 -8.39 -7.80
C LEU A 371 9.18 -7.02 -7.14
N LEU A 372 8.14 -6.26 -7.50
CA LEU A 372 7.84 -4.99 -6.84
C LEU A 372 7.51 -5.17 -5.35
N LEU A 373 6.73 -6.21 -5.03
CA LEU A 373 6.43 -6.56 -3.65
C LEU A 373 7.70 -6.97 -2.88
N ALA A 374 8.53 -7.83 -3.47
CA ALA A 374 9.77 -8.30 -2.87
C ALA A 374 10.77 -7.14 -2.64
N ILE A 375 10.94 -6.25 -3.63
CA ILE A 375 11.75 -5.03 -3.47
C ILE A 375 11.17 -4.12 -2.37
N GLY A 376 9.85 -4.01 -2.28
CA GLY A 376 9.17 -3.28 -1.20
C GLY A 376 9.47 -3.86 0.18
N GLN A 377 9.45 -5.19 0.32
CA GLN A 377 9.79 -5.89 1.57
C GLN A 377 11.27 -5.72 1.95
N VAL A 378 12.19 -5.86 0.99
CA VAL A 378 13.63 -5.59 1.21
C VAL A 378 13.83 -4.14 1.69
N ARG A 379 13.12 -3.16 1.10
CA ARG A 379 13.23 -1.75 1.50
C ARG A 379 12.73 -1.50 2.91
N GLU A 380 11.64 -2.13 3.33
CA GLU A 380 11.11 -2.01 4.69
C GLU A 380 12.03 -2.65 5.73
N ALA A 381 12.51 -3.86 5.46
CA ALA A 381 13.48 -4.55 6.32
C ALA A 381 14.80 -3.76 6.44
N ALA A 382 15.29 -3.21 5.33
CA ALA A 382 16.46 -2.34 5.32
C ALA A 382 16.22 -1.02 6.08
N ARG A 383 15.00 -0.44 6.04
CA ARG A 383 14.67 0.79 6.78
C ARG A 383 14.58 0.54 8.28
N SER A 384 13.99 -0.57 8.68
CA SER A 384 13.88 -1.00 10.08
C SER A 384 15.20 -1.51 10.67
N GLY A 385 16.21 -1.74 9.83
CA GLY A 385 17.54 -2.21 10.21
C GLY A 385 17.58 -3.70 10.56
N GLN A 386 16.55 -4.44 10.16
CA GLN A 386 16.49 -5.89 10.33
C GLN A 386 17.35 -6.59 9.26
N PRO A 387 17.82 -7.82 9.52
CA PRO A 387 18.30 -8.71 8.47
C PRO A 387 17.24 -8.88 7.38
N TYR A 388 17.66 -8.91 6.11
CA TYR A 388 16.77 -8.97 4.95
C TYR A 388 17.21 -10.01 3.91
N ALA A 389 17.97 -11.02 4.34
CA ALA A 389 18.50 -12.07 3.46
C ALA A 389 17.41 -12.92 2.79
N SER A 390 16.35 -13.27 3.53
CA SER A 390 15.17 -13.98 3.03
C SER A 390 14.45 -13.20 1.93
N GLU A 391 14.19 -11.92 2.18
CA GLU A 391 13.49 -11.00 1.29
C GLU A 391 14.33 -10.74 0.03
N LEU A 392 15.66 -10.67 0.18
CA LEU A 392 16.59 -10.54 -0.94
C LEU A 392 16.61 -11.80 -1.81
N ALA A 393 16.50 -13.00 -1.22
CA ALA A 393 16.40 -14.25 -1.96
C ALA A 393 15.11 -14.31 -2.79
N VAL A 394 13.97 -13.90 -2.22
CA VAL A 394 12.70 -13.80 -2.92
C VAL A 394 12.78 -12.77 -4.06
N ALA A 395 13.41 -11.62 -3.82
CA ALA A 395 13.60 -10.59 -4.85
C ALA A 395 14.47 -11.10 -6.02
N ARG A 396 15.52 -11.89 -5.75
CA ARG A 396 16.35 -12.52 -6.80
C ARG A 396 15.57 -13.54 -7.62
N LEU A 397 14.78 -14.38 -6.98
CA LEU A 397 13.92 -15.35 -7.67
C LEU A 397 12.88 -14.64 -8.55
N ALA A 398 12.34 -13.52 -8.08
CA ALA A 398 11.37 -12.72 -8.82
C ALA A 398 11.98 -11.86 -9.95
N ALA A 399 13.27 -11.51 -9.88
CA ALA A 399 13.96 -10.71 -10.89
C ALA A 399 14.32 -11.48 -12.18
N SER A 400 13.85 -12.73 -12.31
CA SER A 400 14.17 -13.72 -13.35
C SER A 400 14.73 -13.12 -14.65
N THR A 401 16.04 -13.32 -14.86
CA THR A 401 16.91 -12.95 -16.00
C THR A 401 17.33 -11.48 -16.21
N ASP A 402 16.86 -10.50 -15.42
CA ASP A 402 17.39 -9.13 -15.53
C ASP A 402 18.75 -8.98 -14.83
N ALA A 403 19.82 -9.02 -15.63
CA ALA A 403 21.20 -8.87 -15.17
C ALA A 403 21.47 -7.55 -14.42
N ALA A 404 20.78 -6.46 -14.76
CA ALA A 404 20.98 -5.16 -14.12
C ALA A 404 20.32 -5.11 -12.73
N ILE A 405 19.14 -5.70 -12.58
CA ILE A 405 18.47 -5.83 -11.27
C ILE A 405 19.22 -6.82 -10.39
N LEU A 406 19.66 -7.96 -10.93
CA LEU A 406 20.46 -8.94 -10.21
C LEU A 406 21.77 -8.33 -9.68
N ALA A 407 22.49 -7.54 -10.48
CA ALA A 407 23.71 -6.86 -10.04
C ALA A 407 23.46 -5.87 -8.87
N LEU A 408 22.32 -5.19 -8.86
CA LEU A 408 21.94 -4.30 -7.76
C LEU A 408 21.57 -5.07 -6.49
N LEU A 409 20.83 -6.19 -6.62
CA LEU A 409 20.49 -7.08 -5.51
C LEU A 409 21.74 -7.73 -4.90
N ASP A 410 22.71 -8.12 -5.74
CA ASP A 410 23.96 -8.73 -5.28
C ASP A 410 24.80 -7.81 -4.43
N GLY A 411 24.85 -6.52 -4.76
CA GLY A 411 25.56 -5.56 -3.90
C GLY A 411 24.87 -5.25 -2.58
N LEU A 412 23.58 -5.60 -2.41
CA LEU A 412 22.89 -5.53 -1.12
C LEU A 412 23.14 -6.75 -0.23
N ALA A 413 23.62 -7.86 -0.82
CA ALA A 413 23.83 -9.13 -0.12
C ALA A 413 24.85 -9.03 1.02
N LEU A 414 25.89 -8.21 0.86
CA LEU A 414 26.94 -8.01 1.87
C LEU A 414 26.41 -7.44 3.20
N SER A 415 25.26 -6.75 3.17
CA SER A 415 24.62 -6.22 4.38
C SER A 415 23.32 -6.94 4.74
N ALA A 416 22.93 -7.99 4.01
CA ALA A 416 21.63 -8.65 4.19
C ALA A 416 21.53 -9.44 5.50
N GLU A 417 22.62 -10.08 5.94
CA GLU A 417 22.65 -10.87 7.18
C GLU A 417 22.58 -10.03 8.45
N LYS A 418 23.20 -8.85 8.44
CA LYS A 418 23.27 -7.94 9.61
C LYS A 418 22.25 -6.81 9.56
N GLY A 419 21.63 -6.56 8.40
CA GLY A 419 20.84 -5.37 8.14
C GLY A 419 21.70 -4.13 7.88
N LEU A 420 21.05 -3.07 7.38
CA LEU A 420 21.65 -1.74 7.29
C LEU A 420 21.53 -1.04 8.66
N PRO A 421 22.54 -0.30 9.11
CA PRO A 421 22.44 0.45 10.36
C PRO A 421 21.31 1.49 10.27
N THR A 422 20.49 1.61 11.30
CA THR A 422 19.39 2.57 11.34
C THR A 422 19.91 3.98 11.63
N ALA A 423 19.14 5.01 11.25
CA ALA A 423 19.49 6.39 11.60
C ALA A 423 19.65 6.60 13.12
N ALA A 424 18.79 5.96 13.92
CA ALA A 424 18.90 5.99 15.38
C ALA A 424 20.17 5.29 15.89
N ALA A 425 20.55 4.15 15.30
CA ALA A 425 21.79 3.46 15.64
C ALA A 425 23.02 4.31 15.28
N LEU A 426 23.03 4.94 14.10
CA LEU A 426 24.10 5.81 13.64
C LEU A 426 24.25 7.06 14.52
N LYS A 427 23.15 7.65 15.00
CA LYS A 427 23.21 8.73 16.00
C LYS A 427 23.83 8.26 17.30
N ARG A 428 23.44 7.08 17.79
CA ARG A 428 24.00 6.50 19.03
C ARG A 428 25.49 6.17 18.89
N THR A 429 25.91 5.56 17.78
CA THR A 429 27.31 5.22 17.55
C THR A 429 28.15 6.48 17.30
N PHE A 430 27.57 7.51 16.67
CA PHE A 430 28.21 8.82 16.56
C PHE A 430 28.47 9.43 17.94
N GLU A 431 27.44 9.51 18.79
CA GLU A 431 27.53 10.03 20.17
C GLU A 431 28.63 9.33 20.98
N ALA A 432 28.77 8.01 20.81
CA ALA A 432 29.82 7.22 21.44
C ALA A 432 31.22 7.45 20.84
N ALA A 433 31.32 7.82 19.56
CA ALA A 433 32.58 8.08 18.88
C ALA A 433 33.13 9.50 19.13
N LYS A 434 32.27 10.48 19.48
CA LYS A 434 32.68 11.88 19.67
C LYS A 434 33.84 12.07 20.65
N PRO A 435 33.86 11.46 21.85
CA PRO A 435 34.94 11.67 22.81
C PRO A 435 36.31 11.22 22.27
N SER A 436 36.34 10.15 21.47
CA SER A 436 37.56 9.65 20.84
C SER A 436 38.02 10.56 19.70
N ILE A 437 37.10 11.02 18.85
CA ILE A 437 37.43 11.95 17.74
C ILE A 437 37.98 13.27 18.28
N LEU A 438 37.37 13.81 19.35
CA LEU A 438 37.80 15.06 19.98
C LEU A 438 39.12 14.92 20.75
N LYS A 439 39.36 13.77 21.39
CA LYS A 439 40.60 13.51 22.12
C LYS A 439 41.81 13.40 21.20
N GLU A 440 41.66 12.73 20.05
CA GLU A 440 42.73 12.56 19.05
C GLU A 440 42.94 13.81 18.18
N ALA A 441 42.04 14.79 18.27
CA ALA A 441 42.17 16.10 17.63
C ALA A 441 42.93 17.14 18.48
N ALA A 442 43.22 16.83 19.75
CA ALA A 442 43.97 17.72 20.62
C ALA A 442 45.45 17.77 20.20
N PRO A 443 46.10 18.96 20.21
CA PRO A 443 47.51 19.08 19.83
C PRO A 443 48.40 18.20 20.73
N ALA A 444 49.41 17.55 20.11
CA ALA A 444 50.30 16.58 20.74
C ALA A 444 51.31 17.20 21.73
N ASP A 445 51.24 18.50 21.93
CA ASP A 445 52.21 19.32 22.63
C ASP A 445 51.53 20.08 23.77
N ALA A 446 51.52 19.45 24.94
CA ALA A 446 51.97 20.04 26.21
C ALA A 446 51.56 19.13 27.36
N ASP A 447 52.55 18.51 27.98
CA ASP A 447 52.85 18.48 29.42
C ASP A 447 51.84 19.10 30.44
N TRP A 448 50.54 18.82 30.31
CA TRP A 448 49.48 19.31 31.21
C TRP A 448 49.21 18.34 32.38
N LYS A 449 49.71 17.10 32.27
CA LYS A 449 49.44 16.00 33.21
C LYS A 449 50.11 16.16 34.58
N GLN A 450 51.07 17.08 34.76
CA GLN A 450 51.76 17.27 36.05
C GLN A 450 51.28 18.46 36.90
N LYS A 451 50.42 19.37 36.40
CA LYS A 451 50.06 20.60 37.15
C LYS A 451 48.58 20.84 37.46
N THR A 452 47.69 19.90 37.15
CA THR A 452 46.23 20.11 37.34
C THR A 452 45.52 19.02 38.14
N LEU A 453 46.27 18.17 38.84
CA LEU A 453 45.68 17.16 39.73
C LEU A 453 45.26 17.71 41.11
N ASP A 454 45.58 18.97 41.42
CA ASP A 454 45.28 19.61 42.72
C ASP A 454 44.03 20.50 42.71
N ARG A 455 43.28 20.55 41.61
CA ARG A 455 42.06 21.39 41.48
C ARG A 455 40.81 20.64 41.02
N LEU A 456 40.76 19.31 41.17
CA LEU A 456 39.69 18.47 40.63
C LEU A 456 38.52 18.13 41.57
N SER A 457 38.41 18.72 42.76
CA SER A 457 37.30 18.38 43.67
C SER A 457 36.26 19.47 43.91
N LYS A 458 36.39 20.67 43.33
CA LYS A 458 35.38 21.73 43.51
C LYS A 458 35.30 22.64 42.30
N LEU A 459 34.35 22.36 41.40
CA LEU A 459 33.42 23.35 40.82
C LEU A 459 32.72 22.77 39.58
N VAL A 460 31.45 22.44 39.78
CA VAL A 460 30.39 22.55 38.77
C VAL A 460 30.53 23.91 38.08
N THR A 461 30.77 23.96 36.77
CA THR A 461 30.47 25.16 35.98
C THR A 461 30.29 24.87 34.48
N VAL A 462 29.02 24.93 34.06
CA VAL A 462 28.48 25.70 32.92
C VAL A 462 29.15 25.56 31.54
N ARG A 463 28.34 25.03 30.60
CA ARG A 463 28.45 25.18 29.15
C ARG A 463 28.61 26.67 28.78
N ARG A 464 29.77 27.04 28.23
CA ARG A 464 30.00 28.37 27.64
C ARG A 464 29.47 28.36 26.20
N ILE A 465 28.34 29.03 25.99
CA ILE A 465 27.75 29.34 24.68
C ILE A 465 28.48 30.60 24.19
N GLY A 466 29.17 30.56 23.04
CA GLY A 466 29.60 31.82 22.42
C GLY A 466 30.83 31.85 21.51
N GLU A 467 31.58 30.77 21.28
CA GLU A 467 32.65 30.77 20.26
C GLU A 467 32.49 29.55 19.36
N THR A 468 32.08 29.78 18.12
CA THR A 468 32.14 28.76 17.06
C THR A 468 33.61 28.40 16.87
N ALA A 469 33.97 27.16 17.21
CA ALA A 469 35.27 26.58 16.85
C ALA A 469 35.58 26.89 15.37
N PRO A 470 36.84 27.17 15.01
CA PRO A 470 37.21 27.52 13.64
C PRO A 470 36.62 26.51 12.65
N PRO A 471 36.07 26.95 11.50
CA PRO A 471 35.37 26.05 10.59
C PRO A 471 36.25 24.91 10.06
N GLU A 472 37.58 25.03 10.12
CA GLU A 472 38.54 24.00 9.71
C GLU A 472 38.99 23.07 10.85
N SER A 473 38.54 23.32 12.09
CA SER A 473 38.89 22.49 13.25
C SER A 473 38.06 21.20 13.31
N ALA A 474 38.63 20.17 13.94
CA ALA A 474 37.93 18.91 14.18
C ALA A 474 36.68 19.09 15.07
N GLU A 475 36.74 20.00 16.05
CA GLU A 475 35.59 20.40 16.87
C GLU A 475 34.46 21.00 16.02
N GLY A 476 34.82 21.87 15.05
CA GLY A 476 33.87 22.43 14.09
C GLY A 476 33.26 21.38 13.16
N ALA A 477 34.03 20.37 12.75
CA ALA A 477 33.53 19.26 11.95
C ALA A 477 32.56 18.36 12.74
N VAL A 478 32.86 18.04 13.99
CA VAL A 478 31.97 17.27 14.89
C VAL A 478 30.68 18.04 15.15
N ALA A 479 30.74 19.33 15.43
CA ALA A 479 29.54 20.16 15.66
C ALA A 479 28.64 20.26 14.42
N ARG A 480 29.21 20.35 13.21
CA ARG A 480 28.44 20.30 11.95
C ARG A 480 27.80 18.94 11.72
N ALA A 481 28.51 17.86 12.04
CA ALA A 481 27.96 16.51 11.95
C ALA A 481 26.80 16.31 12.94
N GLU A 482 26.92 16.79 14.19
CA GLU A 482 25.82 16.80 15.17
C GLU A 482 24.60 17.56 14.64
N ALA A 483 24.81 18.79 14.13
CA ALA A 483 23.73 19.61 13.61
C ALA A 483 23.04 18.97 12.39
N ALA A 484 23.80 18.29 11.52
CA ALA A 484 23.26 17.56 10.38
C ALA A 484 22.46 16.32 10.82
N LEU A 485 22.98 15.53 11.76
CA LEU A 485 22.26 14.39 12.34
C LEU A 485 20.99 14.80 13.10
N ALA A 486 20.98 15.97 13.74
CA ALA A 486 19.78 16.51 14.38
C ALA A 486 18.66 16.82 13.36
N ARG A 487 19.01 17.10 12.11
CA ARG A 487 18.07 17.32 10.99
C ARG A 487 17.84 16.07 10.14
N ASP A 488 18.27 14.89 10.61
CA ASP A 488 18.22 13.62 9.87
C ASP A 488 19.00 13.61 8.54
N ASP A 489 19.98 14.50 8.37
CA ASP A 489 20.82 14.59 7.17
C ASP A 489 22.14 13.82 7.37
N LEU A 490 22.09 12.51 7.11
CA LEU A 490 23.25 11.62 7.24
C LEU A 490 24.35 11.94 6.21
N ALA A 491 23.99 12.38 5.00
CA ALA A 491 24.94 12.69 3.94
C ALA A 491 25.79 13.92 4.30
N ALA A 492 25.15 14.98 4.80
CA ALA A 492 25.87 16.16 5.29
C ALA A 492 26.71 15.85 6.53
N ALA A 493 26.23 14.97 7.42
CA ALA A 493 27.00 14.55 8.60
C ALA A 493 28.27 13.76 8.22
N ALA A 494 28.14 12.79 7.31
CA ALA A 494 29.27 12.04 6.77
C ALA A 494 30.25 12.97 6.01
N GLY A 495 29.73 13.90 5.21
CA GLY A 495 30.54 14.88 4.49
C GLY A 495 31.29 15.85 5.39
N ALA A 496 30.77 16.15 6.59
CA ALA A 496 31.45 16.99 7.57
C ALA A 496 32.63 16.26 8.23
N LEU A 497 32.46 14.99 8.61
CA LEU A 497 33.53 14.20 9.22
C LEU A 497 34.55 13.66 8.21
N ALA A 498 34.18 13.47 6.95
CA ALA A 498 35.09 13.04 5.89
C ALA A 498 36.19 14.08 5.57
N LYS A 499 36.01 15.34 6.03
CA LYS A 499 36.99 16.42 5.90
C LYS A 499 38.01 16.46 7.05
N LEU A 500 37.90 15.55 8.03
CA LEU A 500 38.89 15.42 9.09
C LEU A 500 40.19 14.86 8.51
N GLU A 501 41.32 15.32 9.05
CA GLU A 501 42.65 14.82 8.71
C GLU A 501 43.37 14.30 9.97
N GLY A 502 44.37 13.43 9.78
CA GLY A 502 45.20 12.92 10.88
C GLY A 502 44.49 11.91 11.81
N PRO A 503 44.91 11.81 13.10
CA PRO A 503 44.39 10.83 14.06
C PRO A 503 42.88 10.93 14.32
N ALA A 504 42.31 12.14 14.24
CA ALA A 504 40.87 12.35 14.34
C ALA A 504 40.08 11.72 13.18
N ALA A 505 40.67 11.68 11.97
CA ALA A 505 40.07 11.00 10.83
C ALA A 505 40.06 9.48 11.04
N GLU A 506 41.15 8.91 11.58
CA GLU A 506 41.23 7.48 11.93
C GLU A 506 40.17 7.09 12.96
N ALA A 507 39.95 7.93 13.98
CA ALA A 507 38.91 7.72 14.98
C ALA A 507 37.48 7.78 14.40
N ALA A 508 37.27 8.55 13.33
CA ALA A 508 35.97 8.68 12.66
C ALA A 508 35.69 7.55 11.63
N LYS A 509 36.71 6.82 11.17
CA LYS A 509 36.58 5.77 10.14
C LYS A 509 35.51 4.71 10.42
N PRO A 510 35.39 4.14 11.63
CA PRO A 510 34.38 3.10 11.89
C PRO A 510 32.96 3.63 11.69
N TRP A 511 32.70 4.87 12.15
CA TRP A 511 31.41 5.51 11.98
C TRP A 511 31.13 5.89 10.53
N LEU A 512 32.13 6.45 9.82
CA LEU A 512 32.04 6.78 8.40
C LEU A 512 31.76 5.54 7.54
N ALA A 513 32.33 4.38 7.89
CA ALA A 513 32.05 3.13 7.21
C ALA A 513 30.60 2.66 7.39
N GLU A 514 30.03 2.79 8.59
CA GLU A 514 28.61 2.48 8.83
C GLU A 514 27.67 3.46 8.12
N ALA A 515 27.99 4.75 8.15
CA ALA A 515 27.23 5.78 7.45
C ALA A 515 27.27 5.57 5.92
N ALA A 516 28.45 5.27 5.36
CA ALA A 516 28.60 4.97 3.94
C ALA A 516 27.82 3.73 3.52
N ARG A 517 27.83 2.66 4.33
CA ARG A 517 27.02 1.45 4.08
C ARG A 517 25.54 1.77 4.01
N ARG A 518 25.04 2.64 4.91
CA ARG A 518 23.63 3.08 4.89
C ARG A 518 23.30 3.86 3.63
N LEU A 519 24.09 4.88 3.30
CA LEU A 519 23.87 5.75 2.13
C LEU A 519 23.92 4.95 0.82
N GLU A 520 24.89 4.05 0.68
CA GLU A 520 25.01 3.19 -0.51
C GLU A 520 23.86 2.19 -0.61
N GLY A 521 23.41 1.64 0.52
CA GLY A 521 22.23 0.79 0.58
C GLY A 521 20.95 1.51 0.14
N GLU A 522 20.72 2.73 0.65
CA GLU A 522 19.57 3.57 0.26
C GLU A 522 19.62 3.95 -1.23
N ARG A 523 20.80 4.32 -1.74
CA ARG A 523 21.00 4.63 -3.16
C ARG A 523 20.63 3.43 -4.04
N ARG A 524 21.13 2.24 -3.72
CA ARG A 524 20.83 0.99 -4.46
C ARG A 524 19.36 0.61 -4.38
N LEU A 525 18.72 0.73 -3.21
CA LEU A 525 17.29 0.45 -3.04
C LEU A 525 16.42 1.43 -3.84
N SER A 526 16.80 2.70 -3.89
CA SER A 526 16.13 3.69 -4.73
C SER A 526 16.29 3.38 -6.21
N GLU A 527 17.49 2.98 -6.64
CA GLU A 527 17.76 2.57 -8.02
C GLU A 527 16.95 1.32 -8.40
N LEU A 528 16.93 0.30 -7.54
CA LEU A 528 16.11 -0.90 -7.71
C LEU A 528 14.63 -0.58 -7.85
N ALA A 529 14.09 0.27 -6.96
CA ALA A 529 12.70 0.68 -7.01
C ALA A 529 12.37 1.42 -8.32
N SER A 530 13.26 2.31 -8.76
CA SER A 530 13.07 3.07 -10.00
C SER A 530 13.09 2.17 -11.25
N ARG A 531 14.00 1.19 -11.30
CA ARG A 531 14.13 0.25 -12.42
C ARG A 531 12.95 -0.73 -12.46
N ALA A 532 12.57 -1.27 -11.32
CA ALA A 532 11.40 -2.16 -11.23
C ALA A 532 10.10 -1.43 -11.59
N ALA A 533 9.95 -0.16 -11.16
CA ALA A 533 8.82 0.67 -11.57
C ALA A 533 8.85 0.99 -13.08
N ALA A 534 10.03 1.27 -13.64
CA ALA A 534 10.19 1.51 -15.08
C ALA A 534 9.86 0.28 -15.93
N GLN A 535 10.22 -0.93 -15.47
CA GLN A 535 9.82 -2.18 -16.12
C GLN A 535 8.31 -2.40 -16.07
N ALA A 536 7.71 -2.21 -14.90
CA ALA A 536 6.26 -2.30 -14.74
C ALA A 536 5.52 -1.29 -15.64
N ALA A 537 6.06 -0.08 -15.79
CA ALA A 537 5.50 0.95 -16.67
C ALA A 537 5.63 0.60 -18.17
N ARG A 538 6.80 0.09 -18.60
CA ARG A 538 7.02 -0.33 -20.00
C ARG A 538 6.11 -1.47 -20.42
N ALA A 539 5.84 -2.40 -19.51
CA ALA A 539 4.93 -3.51 -19.78
C ALA A 539 3.44 -3.16 -19.64
N GLY A 540 3.11 -1.99 -19.08
CA GLY A 540 1.76 -1.42 -19.04
C GLY A 540 1.41 -0.53 -20.24
N THR A 541 2.31 -0.43 -21.23
CA THR A 541 2.07 0.32 -22.47
C THR A 541 1.58 -0.66 -23.54
N PRO A 542 0.35 -0.51 -24.08
CA PRO A 542 -0.25 -1.45 -25.03
C PRO A 542 0.45 -1.51 -26.39
#